data_AF-A0A8H7YU32-F1
#
_entry.id   AF-A0A8H7YU32-F1
#
_cell.length_a   1.000
_cell.length_b   1.000
_cell.length_c   1.000
_cell.angle_alpha   90.00
_cell.angle_beta   90.00
_cell.angle_gamma   90.00
#
_symmetry.space_group_name_H-M   'P 1'
#
loop_
_entity.id
_entity.type
_entity.pdbx_description
1 polymer ?
#
loop_
_entity_poly.entity_id
_entity_poly.type
_entity_poly.pdbx_seq_one_letter_code
_entity_poly.pdbx_strand_id
1 'polypeptide(L)'
;MDDLRISIQDFAKKLRPFNPPPPPVPMESFGEQDATLEAETTESAESELQEDVKEQSYSTLLTITESTHGDGRKTYEAHSSPLVRIDNKDAPSSSVYEGEKVIQDQGGLFSISEPEMSRHRQQHRVPHSMGRKVYYAISVKRQRKLKMKKHKHKKLMRRTRTLRRKLDKA
;
A
#
# COMPACT_ATOMS: atom_id res chain seq x y z
N MET A 1 -35.38 43.30 -34.42
CA MET A 1 -36.50 42.88 -33.55
C MET A 1 -36.90 41.50 -34.02
N ASP A 2 -36.00 40.53 -33.87
CA ASP A 2 -36.17 39.18 -34.39
C ASP A 2 -36.45 38.23 -33.22
N ASP A 3 -37.50 38.57 -32.48
CA ASP A 3 -37.93 37.80 -31.34
C ASP A 3 -39.14 36.95 -31.71
N LEU A 4 -39.07 35.68 -31.31
CA LEU A 4 -40.19 34.77 -31.07
C LEU A 4 -40.80 34.08 -32.30
N ARG A 5 -40.06 33.13 -32.87
CA ARG A 5 -40.68 31.90 -33.41
C ARG A 5 -40.18 30.68 -32.65
N ILE A 6 -40.40 30.67 -31.35
CA ILE A 6 -40.23 29.46 -30.54
C ILE A 6 -41.37 28.53 -30.96
N SER A 7 -41.04 27.37 -31.52
CA SER A 7 -42.04 26.37 -31.90
C SER A 7 -42.86 25.99 -30.68
N ILE A 8 -44.18 25.83 -30.84
CA ILE A 8 -45.10 25.36 -29.79
C ILE A 8 -44.57 24.07 -29.13
N GLN A 9 -43.89 23.23 -29.91
CA GLN A 9 -43.25 22.01 -29.43
C GLN A 9 -42.10 22.28 -28.46
N ASP A 10 -41.31 23.33 -28.67
CA ASP A 10 -40.19 23.68 -27.77
C ASP A 10 -40.68 24.31 -26.47
N PHE A 11 -41.81 25.03 -26.51
CA PHE A 11 -42.49 25.48 -25.30
C PHE A 11 -43.05 24.29 -24.48
N ALA A 12 -43.70 23.33 -25.16
CA ALA A 12 -44.24 22.13 -24.52
C ALA A 12 -43.15 21.24 -23.87
N LYS A 13 -41.94 21.18 -24.46
CA LYS A 13 -40.80 20.45 -23.86
C LYS A 13 -40.39 21.04 -22.51
N LYS A 14 -40.38 22.37 -22.37
CA LYS A 14 -39.98 23.05 -21.12
C LYS A 14 -40.94 22.78 -19.95
N LEU A 15 -42.21 22.48 -20.23
CA LEU A 15 -43.24 22.19 -19.23
C LEU A 15 -43.20 20.76 -18.67
N ARG A 16 -42.24 19.92 -19.11
CA ARG A 16 -42.06 18.58 -18.53
C ARG A 16 -41.47 18.70 -17.12
N PRO A 17 -41.90 17.85 -16.17
CA PRO A 17 -41.45 17.91 -14.78
C PRO A 17 -39.94 17.69 -14.61
N PHE A 18 -39.28 17.10 -15.60
CA PHE A 18 -37.83 16.92 -15.60
C PHE A 18 -37.22 17.30 -16.95
N ASN A 19 -36.26 18.22 -16.92
CA ASN A 19 -35.40 18.59 -18.04
C ASN A 19 -33.96 18.24 -17.62
N PRO A 20 -33.37 17.16 -18.17
CA PRO A 20 -32.00 16.80 -17.83
C PRO A 20 -31.06 17.98 -18.17
N PRO A 21 -30.05 18.25 -17.33
CA PRO A 21 -29.07 19.28 -17.63
C PRO A 21 -28.36 18.96 -18.95
N PRO A 22 -27.86 19.98 -19.66
CA PRO A 22 -27.04 19.76 -20.84
C PRO A 22 -25.80 18.93 -20.47
N PRO A 23 -25.28 18.14 -21.42
CA PRO A 23 -24.06 17.37 -21.19
C PRO A 23 -22.90 18.30 -20.79
N PRO A 24 -22.02 17.89 -19.88
CA PRO A 24 -20.85 18.68 -19.51
C PRO A 24 -19.97 18.87 -20.76
N VAL A 25 -19.57 20.12 -21.01
CA VAL A 25 -18.61 20.45 -22.06
C VAL A 25 -17.21 20.23 -21.50
N PRO A 26 -16.29 19.60 -22.26
CA PRO A 26 -14.88 19.51 -21.87
C PRO A 26 -14.34 20.91 -21.55
N MET A 27 -13.65 21.07 -20.43
CA MET A 27 -12.92 22.32 -20.17
C MET A 27 -11.69 22.33 -21.07
N GLU A 28 -11.53 23.37 -21.89
CA GLU A 28 -10.27 23.71 -22.54
C GLU A 28 -9.30 24.20 -21.46
N SER A 29 -8.65 23.27 -20.78
CA SER A 29 -7.60 23.57 -19.81
C SER A 29 -6.25 23.64 -20.53
N PHE A 30 -5.80 24.88 -20.77
CA PHE A 30 -4.42 25.36 -20.87
C PHE A 30 -3.43 24.51 -21.69
N GLY A 31 -3.37 24.73 -23.02
CA GLY A 31 -2.27 24.20 -23.83
C GLY A 31 -2.45 24.26 -25.35
N GLU A 32 -3.11 25.26 -25.91
CA GLU A 32 -3.37 25.33 -27.37
C GLU A 32 -2.20 25.84 -28.23
N GLN A 33 -0.95 25.79 -27.77
CA GLN A 33 0.19 26.28 -28.58
C GLN A 33 1.25 25.24 -28.98
N ASP A 34 1.18 23.99 -28.53
CA ASP A 34 2.18 22.97 -28.87
C ASP A 34 1.69 21.88 -29.85
N ALA A 35 0.56 22.10 -30.53
CA ALA A 35 -0.08 21.12 -31.41
C ALA A 35 0.42 21.10 -32.87
N THR A 36 1.63 21.61 -33.18
CA THR A 36 2.18 21.57 -34.56
C THR A 36 3.37 20.63 -34.77
N LEU A 37 3.71 19.76 -33.81
CA LEU A 37 4.80 18.77 -33.97
C LEU A 37 4.32 17.32 -33.71
N GLU A 38 3.09 17.02 -34.12
CA GLU A 38 2.50 15.68 -34.27
C GLU A 38 3.22 14.84 -35.36
N ALA A 39 4.52 14.62 -35.22
CA ALA A 39 5.29 13.73 -36.10
C ALA A 39 6.36 12.87 -35.40
N GLU A 40 6.66 13.08 -34.12
CA GLU A 40 7.66 12.30 -33.36
C GLU A 40 7.10 11.60 -32.10
N THR A 41 5.78 11.45 -31.98
CA THR A 41 5.11 10.94 -30.76
C THR A 41 4.79 9.44 -30.81
N THR A 42 5.74 8.60 -31.24
CA THR A 42 5.61 7.12 -31.06
C THR A 42 6.56 6.52 -30.03
N GLU A 43 7.46 7.28 -29.40
CA GLU A 43 8.43 6.72 -28.44
C GLU A 43 8.35 7.25 -27.00
N SER A 44 7.42 8.15 -26.66
CA SER A 44 7.35 8.75 -25.31
C SER A 44 6.12 8.38 -24.48
N ALA A 45 5.36 7.35 -24.88
CA ALA A 45 4.11 6.94 -24.25
C ALA A 45 4.24 6.15 -22.90
N GLU A 46 5.37 6.23 -22.20
CA GLU A 46 5.58 5.51 -20.92
C GLU A 46 5.90 6.38 -19.69
N SER A 47 5.94 7.72 -19.79
CA SER A 47 6.43 8.57 -18.69
C SER A 47 5.43 9.53 -18.01
N GLU A 48 4.12 9.50 -18.30
CA GLU A 48 3.16 10.45 -17.69
C GLU A 48 1.97 9.80 -16.96
N LEU A 49 2.23 8.72 -16.22
CA LEU A 49 1.33 8.21 -15.18
C LEU A 49 1.90 8.48 -13.78
N GLN A 50 2.03 9.75 -13.41
CA GLN A 50 2.15 10.15 -12.01
C GLN A 50 1.08 11.20 -11.71
N GLU A 51 -0.10 10.71 -11.30
CA GLU A 51 -0.98 11.49 -10.44
C GLU A 51 -0.16 11.90 -9.20
N ASP A 52 0.00 13.20 -8.97
CA ASP A 52 0.65 13.71 -7.78
C ASP A 52 -0.06 13.16 -6.54
N VAL A 53 0.65 12.32 -5.78
CA VAL A 53 0.13 11.70 -4.55
C VAL A 53 -0.10 12.81 -3.53
N LYS A 54 -1.37 13.09 -3.20
CA LYS A 54 -1.74 14.01 -2.12
C LYS A 54 -1.42 13.37 -0.77
N GLU A 55 -0.27 13.73 -0.19
CA GLU A 55 0.13 13.29 1.15
C GLU A 55 -0.45 14.20 2.25
N GLN A 56 -0.84 13.63 3.39
CA GLN A 56 -1.38 14.34 4.55
C GLN A 56 -0.75 13.77 5.83
N SER A 57 -0.19 14.62 6.69
CA SER A 57 0.51 14.20 7.91
C SER A 57 -0.34 14.51 9.15
N TYR A 58 -0.37 13.59 10.12
CA TYR A 58 -1.11 13.72 11.38
C TYR A 58 -0.20 13.34 12.56
N SER A 59 -0.33 14.03 13.69
CA SER A 59 0.45 13.79 14.91
C SER A 59 -0.46 13.60 16.12
N THR A 60 -0.06 12.71 17.05
CA THR A 60 -0.72 12.42 18.33
C THR A 60 0.31 12.15 19.41
N LEU A 61 0.01 12.55 20.64
CA LEU A 61 0.79 12.18 21.83
C LEU A 61 0.14 10.97 22.52
N LEU A 62 0.95 9.94 22.81
CA LEU A 62 0.56 8.76 23.59
C LEU A 62 1.36 8.75 24.89
N THR A 63 0.69 8.88 26.02
CA THR A 63 1.31 8.83 27.36
C THR A 63 0.96 7.51 28.02
N ILE A 64 1.97 6.74 28.41
CA ILE A 64 1.80 5.48 29.13
C ILE A 64 2.33 5.68 30.55
N THR A 65 1.47 5.48 31.54
CA THR A 65 1.82 5.51 32.95
C THR A 65 1.86 4.08 33.49
N GLU A 66 2.98 3.71 34.11
CA GLU A 66 3.15 2.43 34.80
C GLU A 66 3.16 2.71 36.30
N SER A 67 2.25 2.10 37.06
CA SER A 67 2.27 2.16 38.52
C SER A 67 2.46 0.76 39.12
N THR A 68 3.40 0.64 40.06
CA THR A 68 3.67 -0.59 40.80
C THR A 68 3.07 -0.46 42.19
N HIS A 69 2.09 -1.28 42.52
CA HIS A 69 1.50 -1.32 43.85
C HIS A 69 2.40 -2.07 44.83
N GLY A 70 2.22 -1.84 46.15
CA GLY A 70 2.99 -2.51 47.21
C GLY A 70 2.94 -4.03 47.16
N ASP A 71 1.89 -4.60 46.53
CA ASP A 71 1.71 -6.03 46.30
C ASP A 71 2.50 -6.58 45.09
N GLY A 72 3.33 -5.75 44.44
CA GLY A 72 4.11 -6.13 43.26
C GLY A 72 3.31 -6.19 41.95
N ARG A 73 2.02 -5.85 41.97
CA ARG A 73 1.18 -5.75 40.77
C ARG A 73 1.49 -4.46 40.00
N LYS A 74 1.72 -4.60 38.69
CA LYS A 74 1.91 -3.49 37.76
C LYS A 74 0.59 -3.16 37.07
N THR A 75 0.23 -1.89 37.07
CA THR A 75 -0.91 -1.37 36.30
C THR A 75 -0.39 -0.43 35.24
N TYR A 76 -0.97 -0.53 34.04
CA TYR A 76 -0.60 0.27 32.88
C TYR A 76 -1.83 1.08 32.47
N GLU A 77 -1.72 2.40 32.49
CA GLU A 77 -2.76 3.31 32.03
C GLU A 77 -2.22 4.13 30.85
N ALA A 78 -2.98 4.17 29.76
CA ALA A 78 -2.59 4.84 28.53
C ALA A 78 -3.59 5.95 28.18
N HIS A 79 -3.09 7.16 27.98
CA HIS A 79 -3.86 8.31 27.50
C HIS A 79 -3.38 8.72 26.12
N SER A 80 -4.31 8.94 25.19
CA SER A 80 -4.02 9.44 23.84
C SER A 80 -4.69 10.78 23.59
N SER A 81 -3.94 11.70 22.99
CA SER A 81 -4.44 13.01 22.55
C SER A 81 -5.07 12.93 21.14
N PRO A 82 -6.02 13.81 20.78
CA PRO A 82 -6.61 13.85 19.44
C PRO A 82 -5.59 14.03 18.31
N LEU A 83 -5.91 13.48 17.14
CA LEU A 83 -5.11 13.59 15.91
C LEU A 83 -5.15 15.03 15.37
N VAL A 84 -3.99 15.69 15.35
CA VAL A 84 -3.83 17.04 14.76
C VAL A 84 -3.09 16.92 13.44
N ARG A 85 -3.63 17.54 12.37
CA ARG A 85 -2.96 17.63 11.07
C ARG A 85 -1.73 18.53 11.18
N ILE A 86 -0.63 18.12 10.57
CA ILE A 86 0.60 18.89 10.50
C ILE A 86 1.04 19.03 9.04
N ASP A 87 1.53 20.21 8.68
CA ASP A 87 1.95 20.51 7.30
C ASP A 87 3.41 20.09 7.05
N ASN A 88 4.19 19.94 8.13
CA ASN A 88 5.59 19.53 8.06
C ASN A 88 5.70 17.99 8.18
N LYS A 89 6.34 17.37 7.20
CA LYS A 89 6.71 15.93 7.22
C LYS A 89 7.83 15.62 8.21
N ASP A 90 8.37 16.63 8.89
CA ASP A 90 9.32 16.45 9.97
C ASP A 90 8.58 15.81 11.15
N ALA A 91 8.56 14.47 11.15
CA ALA A 91 8.31 13.72 12.37
C ALA A 91 9.26 14.30 13.43
N PRO A 92 8.83 14.45 14.69
CA PRO A 92 9.76 14.66 15.80
C PRO A 92 10.63 13.41 15.92
N SER A 93 11.62 13.30 15.04
CA SER A 93 12.70 12.34 15.08
C SER A 93 13.44 12.65 16.36
N SER A 94 13.26 11.78 17.35
CA SER A 94 14.17 11.54 18.47
C SER A 94 15.12 12.72 18.71
N SER A 95 14.60 13.83 19.22
CA SER A 95 15.46 14.91 19.68
C SER A 95 16.24 14.34 20.86
N VAL A 96 17.45 13.87 20.56
CA VAL A 96 18.64 13.87 21.38
C VAL A 96 18.33 13.76 22.88
N TYR A 97 18.07 12.53 23.33
CA TYR A 97 18.43 12.20 24.69
C TYR A 97 19.96 12.01 24.68
N GLU A 98 20.67 12.96 25.26
CA GLU A 98 22.10 12.83 25.60
C GLU A 98 22.28 11.60 26.49
N GLY A 99 22.61 10.48 25.86
CA GLY A 99 22.80 9.19 26.51
C GLY A 99 23.42 8.18 25.55
N GLU A 100 24.17 8.67 24.56
CA GLU A 100 24.88 7.84 23.61
C GLU A 100 26.15 7.29 24.27
N LYS A 101 26.04 6.10 24.88
CA LYS A 101 27.22 5.25 25.06
C LYS A 101 27.45 4.52 23.75
N VAL A 102 28.30 5.11 22.92
CA VAL A 102 28.93 4.44 21.78
C VAL A 102 29.65 3.19 22.30
N ILE A 103 29.11 2.00 22.00
CA ILE A 103 29.85 0.75 22.11
C ILE A 103 30.28 0.39 20.69
N GLN A 104 31.49 0.83 20.35
CA GLN A 104 32.23 0.27 19.23
C GLN A 104 32.78 -1.07 19.69
N ASP A 105 32.14 -2.18 19.32
CA ASP A 105 32.84 -3.46 19.31
C ASP A 105 32.27 -4.45 18.30
N GLN A 106 33.18 -5.25 17.77
CA GLN A 106 33.03 -6.08 16.60
C GLN A 106 32.17 -7.31 16.84
N GLY A 107 31.52 -7.78 15.78
CA GLY A 107 30.73 -9.02 15.65
C GLY A 107 30.60 -9.90 16.90
N GLY A 108 29.45 -9.82 17.56
CA GLY A 108 29.08 -10.75 18.64
C GLY A 108 27.59 -10.63 18.98
N LEU A 109 26.88 -11.76 18.98
CA LEU A 109 25.52 -11.89 19.51
C LEU A 109 25.51 -11.41 20.98
N PHE A 110 24.74 -10.37 21.30
CA PHE A 110 24.44 -10.03 22.68
C PHE A 110 23.16 -10.75 23.15
N SER A 111 23.39 -11.80 23.96
CA SER A 111 22.41 -12.42 24.83
C SER A 111 22.00 -11.44 25.95
N ILE A 112 20.71 -11.25 26.17
CA ILE A 112 20.18 -10.64 27.40
C ILE A 112 19.97 -11.78 28.42
N SER A 113 20.65 -11.64 29.54
CA SER A 113 20.71 -12.54 30.69
C SER A 113 19.35 -12.74 31.38
N GLU A 114 19.10 -13.99 31.74
CA GLU A 114 18.08 -14.54 32.65
C GLU A 114 17.72 -13.68 33.88
N PRO A 115 16.45 -13.78 34.32
CA PRO A 115 16.11 -13.89 35.72
C PRO A 115 15.79 -15.35 36.07
N GLU A 116 16.56 -15.94 36.98
CA GLU A 116 16.42 -17.30 37.47
C GLU A 116 15.11 -17.54 38.25
N MET A 117 14.37 -18.55 37.79
CA MET A 117 13.77 -19.65 38.56
C MET A 117 12.70 -19.37 39.64
N SER A 118 11.44 -19.69 39.30
CA SER A 118 10.55 -20.50 40.17
C SER A 118 9.47 -21.24 39.36
N ARG A 119 9.92 -22.32 38.71
CA ARG A 119 9.31 -23.66 38.72
C ARG A 119 7.77 -23.75 38.70
N HIS A 120 7.16 -23.59 37.54
CA HIS A 120 6.02 -24.44 37.16
C HIS A 120 6.40 -25.22 35.90
N ARG A 121 7.03 -26.35 36.18
CA ARG A 121 7.39 -27.42 35.26
C ARG A 121 6.12 -28.06 34.72
N GLN A 122 5.44 -27.41 33.77
CA GLN A 122 4.57 -28.14 32.84
C GLN A 122 5.33 -28.33 31.54
N GLN A 123 5.75 -29.58 31.40
CA GLN A 123 6.47 -30.17 30.30
C GLN A 123 5.65 -30.02 29.00
N HIS A 124 5.74 -28.89 28.31
CA HIS A 124 5.53 -28.91 26.86
C HIS A 124 6.79 -29.52 26.22
N ARG A 125 6.89 -30.84 26.38
CA ARG A 125 7.71 -31.68 25.52
C ARG A 125 7.33 -31.35 24.09
N VAL A 126 8.18 -30.60 23.41
CA VAL A 126 8.26 -30.63 21.95
C VAL A 126 8.45 -32.09 21.57
N PRO A 127 7.46 -32.77 20.96
CA PRO A 127 7.77 -34.04 20.35
C PRO A 127 8.71 -33.68 19.21
N HIS A 128 9.94 -34.18 19.30
CA HIS A 128 10.83 -34.34 18.18
C HIS A 128 10.20 -35.34 17.22
N SER A 129 9.07 -35.00 16.58
CA SER A 129 8.55 -35.74 15.44
C SER A 129 9.35 -35.29 14.22
N MET A 130 10.58 -35.82 14.14
CA MET A 130 11.31 -35.96 12.88
C MET A 130 10.35 -36.55 11.84
N GLY A 131 9.87 -35.72 10.90
CA GLY A 131 9.08 -36.19 9.77
C GLY A 131 7.85 -35.37 9.39
N ARG A 132 7.25 -34.55 10.27
CA ARG A 132 6.16 -33.65 9.85
C ARG A 132 6.71 -32.29 9.43
N LYS A 133 6.96 -32.17 8.12
CA LYS A 133 7.19 -30.88 7.46
C LYS A 133 6.02 -29.96 7.83
N VAL A 134 6.27 -28.94 8.63
CA VAL A 134 5.26 -27.92 8.95
C VAL A 134 4.97 -27.18 7.64
N TYR A 135 3.88 -27.57 6.97
CA TYR A 135 3.45 -26.94 5.73
C TYR A 135 2.87 -25.57 6.07
N TYR A 136 3.67 -24.52 5.98
CA TYR A 136 3.15 -23.16 6.01
C TYR A 136 2.29 -22.95 4.77
N ALA A 137 1.02 -22.58 4.96
CA ALA A 137 0.15 -22.21 3.87
C ALA A 137 0.79 -21.06 3.07
N ILE A 138 0.94 -21.24 1.75
CA ILE A 138 1.51 -20.22 0.88
C ILE A 138 0.50 -19.07 0.75
N SER A 139 0.94 -17.83 0.95
CA SER A 139 0.08 -16.66 0.75
C SER A 139 -0.51 -16.59 -0.66
N VAL A 140 -1.75 -16.09 -0.79
CA VAL A 140 -2.46 -15.97 -2.08
C VAL A 140 -1.64 -15.19 -3.11
N LYS A 141 -0.88 -14.17 -2.68
CA LYS A 141 0.05 -13.40 -3.52
C LYS A 141 1.11 -14.32 -4.16
N ARG A 142 1.75 -15.18 -3.37
CA ARG A 142 2.75 -16.14 -3.86
C ARG A 142 2.11 -17.23 -4.73
N GLN A 143 0.92 -17.71 -4.38
CA GLN A 143 0.16 -18.66 -5.21
C GLN A 143 -0.15 -18.08 -6.60
N ARG A 144 -0.61 -16.81 -6.67
CA ARG A 144 -0.88 -16.11 -7.94
C ARG A 144 0.39 -15.96 -8.78
N LYS A 145 1.53 -15.64 -8.17
CA LYS A 145 2.83 -15.61 -8.88
C LYS A 145 3.17 -16.97 -9.49
N LEU A 146 3.05 -18.06 -8.72
CA LEU A 146 3.31 -19.42 -9.22
C LEU A 146 2.29 -19.84 -10.30
N LYS A 147 1.01 -19.49 -10.13
CA LYS A 147 -0.05 -19.70 -11.14
C LYS A 147 0.30 -19.00 -12.45
N MET A 148 0.70 -17.74 -12.37
CA MET A 148 1.06 -16.96 -13.57
C MET A 148 2.32 -17.54 -14.24
N LYS A 149 3.35 -17.89 -13.47
CA LYS A 149 4.55 -18.58 -14.00
C LYS A 149 4.18 -19.88 -14.72
N LYS A 150 3.39 -20.75 -14.09
CA LYS A 150 2.89 -22.01 -14.70
C LYS A 150 2.09 -21.74 -15.97
N HIS A 151 1.20 -20.75 -15.95
CA HIS A 151 0.39 -20.37 -17.11
C HIS A 151 1.27 -19.89 -18.28
N LYS A 152 2.20 -18.96 -18.03
CA LYS A 152 3.12 -18.44 -19.05
C LYS A 152 4.00 -19.54 -19.62
N HIS A 153 4.56 -20.40 -18.77
CA HIS A 153 5.35 -21.56 -19.21
C HIS A 153 4.52 -22.51 -20.08
N LYS A 154 3.31 -22.88 -19.65
CA LYS A 154 2.42 -23.76 -20.44
C LYS A 154 2.05 -23.12 -21.79
N LYS A 155 1.84 -21.81 -21.83
CA LYS A 155 1.57 -21.06 -23.07
C LYS A 155 2.78 -21.06 -23.99
N LEU A 156 3.98 -20.82 -23.46
CA LEU A 156 5.23 -20.91 -24.21
C LEU A 156 5.44 -22.31 -24.79
N MET A 157 5.31 -23.35 -23.96
CA MET A 157 5.47 -24.75 -24.37
C MET A 157 4.48 -25.17 -25.46
N ARG A 158 3.24 -24.65 -25.44
CA ARG A 158 2.27 -24.89 -26.52
C ARG A 158 2.69 -24.21 -27.82
N ARG A 159 3.15 -22.96 -27.76
CA ARG A 159 3.60 -22.19 -28.94
C ARG A 159 4.86 -22.79 -29.57
N THR A 160 5.83 -23.22 -28.76
CA THR A 160 7.11 -23.76 -29.24
C THR A 160 7.10 -25.27 -29.45
N ARG A 161 5.93 -25.94 -29.45
CA ARG A 161 5.82 -27.41 -29.55
C ARG A 161 6.54 -27.98 -30.78
N THR A 162 6.29 -27.42 -31.96
CA THR A 162 6.88 -27.92 -33.22
C THR A 162 8.38 -27.66 -33.28
N LEU A 163 8.82 -26.47 -32.84
CA LEU A 163 10.24 -26.13 -32.76
C LEU A 163 11.00 -27.09 -31.84
N ARG A 164 10.46 -27.37 -30.65
CA ARG A 164 11.08 -28.30 -29.70
C ARG A 164 11.13 -29.73 -30.22
N ARG A 165 10.10 -30.17 -30.97
CA ARG A 165 10.10 -31.47 -31.65
C ARG A 165 11.14 -31.56 -32.76
N LYS A 166 11.30 -30.51 -33.58
CA LYS A 166 12.29 -30.49 -34.66
C LYS A 166 13.73 -30.48 -34.16
N LEU A 167 13.95 -29.89 -32.97
CA LEU A 167 15.27 -29.81 -32.35
C LEU A 167 15.59 -31.01 -31.42
N ASP A 168 14.71 -32.01 -31.34
CA ASP A 168 14.81 -33.12 -30.38
C ASP A 168 15.04 -32.68 -28.92
N LYS A 169 14.51 -31.50 -28.56
CA LYS A 169 14.52 -30.95 -27.18
C LYS A 169 13.19 -31.22 -26.47
N ALA A 170 12.48 -32.26 -26.90
CA ALA A 170 11.09 -32.56 -26.52
C ALA A 170 11.02 -33.54 -25.36
#